data_AF-A0A0S4J6F1-F1
#
_entry.id   AF-A0A0S4J6F1-F1
#
_cell.length_a   1.000
_cell.length_b   1.000
_cell.length_c   1.000
_cell.angle_alpha   90.00
_cell.angle_beta   90.00
_cell.angle_gamma   90.00
#
_symmetry.space_group_name_H-M   'P 1'
#
loop_
_entity.id
_entity.type
_entity.pdbx_description
1 polymer ?
#
loop_
_entity_poly.entity_id
_entity_poly.type
_entity_poly.pdbx_seq_one_letter_code
_entity_poly.pdbx_strand_id
1 'polypeptide(L)'
;MSPTEDYWSSTIAAFQPLIDAPALTEKLLQRPPFRFIHDIVAAIDARFAAYNHLFTAEEQDAAALDNKEKKIAYLDKLIAFIQILLGRTVDVSTKKIVAGQEPERTNAFLRDVALAVGYAQQYKQQLAAQGAQLPTAAAAAPPPPPPPPPADAPPPPPPPPSSGPKPGLKIDANTRVCPQKDQYLKEAIAFIKKVQGLGIALPTAEEAQQQPANAISSSIRSMEVELKSKELPTTEPGKLTAPSLE
;
A
#
# COMPACT_ATOMS: atom_id res chain seq x y z
N MET A 1 -2.38 -34.80 12.34
CA MET A 1 -3.08 -33.90 11.41
C MET A 1 -2.84 -32.50 11.93
N SER A 2 -1.96 -31.75 11.26
CA SER A 2 -1.75 -30.34 11.60
C SER A 2 -3.05 -29.58 11.33
N PRO A 3 -3.46 -28.63 12.19
CA PRO A 3 -4.60 -27.79 11.88
C PRO A 3 -4.29 -27.03 10.58
N THR A 4 -5.11 -27.25 9.56
CA THR A 4 -5.09 -26.44 8.34
C THR A 4 -5.33 -25.01 8.79
N GLU A 5 -4.35 -24.11 8.64
CA GLU A 5 -4.56 -22.71 9.01
C GLU A 5 -5.71 -22.13 8.15
N ASP A 6 -6.81 -21.74 8.80
CA ASP A 6 -8.00 -21.21 8.13
C ASP A 6 -7.74 -19.79 7.59
N TYR A 7 -7.04 -19.68 6.47
CA TYR A 7 -6.69 -18.40 5.83
C TYR A 7 -7.91 -17.63 5.30
N TRP A 8 -9.03 -18.30 5.02
CA TRP A 8 -10.25 -17.67 4.53
C TRP A 8 -11.04 -16.95 5.64
N SER A 9 -11.05 -17.46 6.87
CA SER A 9 -11.83 -16.87 7.98
C SER A 9 -11.37 -15.46 8.32
N SER A 10 -10.05 -15.25 8.38
CA SER A 10 -9.45 -13.92 8.57
C SER A 10 -9.79 -12.97 7.40
N THR A 11 -9.83 -13.51 6.18
CA THR A 11 -10.16 -12.73 4.98
C THR A 11 -11.63 -12.29 5.01
N ILE A 12 -12.56 -13.19 5.30
CA ILE A 12 -13.99 -12.86 5.40
C ILE A 12 -14.22 -11.75 6.43
N ALA A 13 -13.61 -11.85 7.61
CA ALA A 13 -13.73 -10.84 8.66
C ALA A 13 -13.23 -9.45 8.23
N ALA A 14 -12.17 -9.38 7.42
CA ALA A 14 -11.62 -8.11 6.94
C ALA A 14 -12.56 -7.40 5.95
N PHE A 15 -13.32 -8.16 5.15
CA PHE A 15 -14.21 -7.61 4.12
C PHE A 15 -15.66 -7.43 4.56
N GLN A 16 -16.11 -8.11 5.63
CA GLN A 16 -17.44 -7.94 6.21
C GLN A 16 -17.88 -6.46 6.39
N PRO A 17 -17.05 -5.54 6.92
CA PRO A 17 -17.44 -4.14 7.03
C PRO A 17 -17.30 -3.34 5.72
N LEU A 18 -16.65 -3.90 4.68
CA LEU A 18 -16.29 -3.20 3.45
C LEU A 18 -17.29 -3.44 2.31
N ILE A 19 -17.83 -4.65 2.17
CA ILE A 19 -18.72 -5.03 1.07
C ILE A 19 -19.87 -5.93 1.58
N ASP A 20 -21.08 -5.68 1.10
CA ASP A 20 -22.25 -6.55 1.37
C ASP A 20 -22.40 -7.67 0.31
N ALA A 21 -21.90 -7.43 -0.91
CA ALA A 21 -21.85 -8.39 -2.01
C ALA A 21 -20.57 -8.15 -2.84
N PRO A 22 -19.93 -9.18 -3.43
CA PRO A 22 -20.28 -10.61 -3.47
C PRO A 22 -20.08 -11.37 -2.15
N ALA A 23 -20.84 -12.46 -1.95
CA ALA A 23 -20.75 -13.30 -0.76
C ALA A 23 -19.41 -14.05 -0.68
N LEU A 24 -18.56 -13.66 0.27
CA LEU A 24 -17.27 -14.29 0.53
C LEU A 24 -17.47 -15.62 1.26
N THR A 25 -17.58 -16.71 0.50
CA THR A 25 -17.70 -18.07 1.03
C THR A 25 -16.35 -18.79 1.05
N GLU A 26 -16.17 -19.72 1.99
CA GLU A 26 -14.98 -20.55 2.10
C GLU A 26 -14.61 -21.22 0.76
N LYS A 27 -15.60 -21.78 0.05
CA LYS A 27 -15.37 -22.45 -1.24
C LYS A 27 -14.77 -21.54 -2.31
N LEU A 28 -15.16 -20.26 -2.33
CA LEU A 28 -14.61 -19.29 -3.27
C LEU A 28 -13.20 -18.87 -2.86
N LEU A 29 -12.93 -18.74 -1.55
CA LEU A 29 -11.61 -18.34 -1.05
C LEU A 29 -10.57 -19.46 -1.09
N GLN A 30 -10.99 -20.73 -1.10
CA GLN A 30 -10.09 -21.87 -1.30
C GLN A 30 -9.51 -21.93 -2.73
N ARG A 31 -10.27 -21.49 -3.74
CA ARG A 31 -9.82 -21.40 -5.14
C ARG A 31 -10.47 -20.18 -5.82
N PRO A 32 -9.98 -18.96 -5.57
CA PRO A 32 -10.64 -17.74 -6.03
C PRO A 32 -10.59 -17.66 -7.55
N PRO A 33 -11.75 -17.72 -8.25
CA PRO A 33 -11.79 -17.50 -9.68
C PRO A 33 -11.50 -16.02 -9.98
N PHE A 34 -10.87 -15.71 -11.12
CA PHE A 34 -10.54 -14.33 -11.50
C PHE A 34 -11.76 -13.39 -11.45
N ARG A 35 -12.92 -13.88 -11.89
CA ARG A 35 -14.18 -13.11 -11.87
C ARG A 35 -14.53 -12.63 -10.47
N PHE A 36 -14.38 -13.50 -9.46
CA PHE A 36 -14.65 -13.17 -8.07
C PHE A 36 -13.69 -12.10 -7.53
N ILE A 37 -12.39 -12.16 -7.87
CA ILE A 37 -11.42 -11.13 -7.49
C ILE A 37 -11.81 -9.79 -8.12
N HIS A 38 -12.19 -9.79 -9.39
CA HIS A 38 -12.64 -8.59 -10.09
C HIS A 38 -13.94 -8.04 -9.47
N ASP A 39 -14.92 -8.89 -9.16
CA ASP A 39 -16.17 -8.50 -8.51
C ASP A 39 -15.92 -7.84 -7.13
N ILE A 40 -14.93 -8.33 -6.36
CA ILE A 40 -14.53 -7.70 -5.09
C ILE A 40 -13.97 -6.30 -5.33
N VAL A 41 -13.09 -6.13 -6.31
CA VAL A 41 -12.49 -4.83 -6.64
C VAL A 41 -13.57 -3.87 -7.15
N ALA A 42 -14.49 -4.35 -7.98
CA ALA A 42 -15.64 -3.60 -8.47
C ALA A 42 -16.59 -3.18 -7.34
N ALA A 43 -16.84 -4.06 -6.35
CA ALA A 43 -17.65 -3.73 -5.18
C ALA A 43 -16.99 -2.64 -4.31
N ILE A 44 -15.67 -2.70 -4.13
CA ILE A 44 -14.90 -1.64 -3.44
C ILE A 44 -14.97 -0.33 -4.23
N ASP A 45 -14.80 -0.37 -5.55
CA ASP A 45 -14.88 0.83 -6.39
C ASP A 45 -16.29 1.42 -6.43
N ALA A 46 -17.33 0.59 -6.41
CA ALA A 46 -18.72 1.06 -6.34
C ALA A 46 -19.02 1.81 -5.04
N ARG A 47 -18.48 1.33 -3.90
CA ARG A 47 -18.74 1.94 -2.58
C ARG A 47 -17.83 3.11 -2.27
N PHE A 48 -16.54 3.02 -2.62
CA PHE A 48 -15.52 3.97 -2.20
C PHE A 48 -14.89 4.74 -3.36
N ALA A 49 -15.15 4.35 -4.61
CA ALA A 49 -14.59 4.93 -5.82
C ALA A 49 -13.05 5.11 -5.72
N ALA A 50 -12.40 4.12 -5.11
CA ALA A 50 -11.00 4.14 -4.73
C ALA A 50 -10.06 3.83 -5.91
N TYR A 51 -10.52 3.06 -6.90
CA TYR A 51 -9.69 2.56 -8.01
C TYR A 51 -10.09 3.12 -9.38
N ASN A 52 -11.10 3.99 -9.44
CA ASN A 52 -11.60 4.61 -10.68
C ASN A 52 -10.51 5.29 -11.53
N HIS A 53 -9.46 5.84 -10.90
CA HIS A 53 -8.34 6.48 -11.60
C HIS A 53 -7.22 5.51 -12.01
N LEU A 54 -7.25 4.27 -11.53
CA LEU A 54 -6.22 3.26 -11.77
C LEU A 54 -6.52 2.40 -13.01
N PHE A 55 -7.79 2.11 -13.25
CA PHE A 55 -8.25 1.25 -14.34
C PHE A 55 -8.97 2.07 -15.41
N THR A 56 -8.80 1.69 -16.68
CA THR A 56 -9.61 2.28 -17.76
C THR A 56 -11.03 1.70 -17.73
N ALA A 57 -11.98 2.35 -18.40
CA ALA A 57 -13.37 1.87 -18.50
C ALA A 57 -13.47 0.44 -19.08
N GLU A 58 -12.53 0.07 -19.97
CA GLU A 58 -12.44 -1.26 -20.56
C GLU A 58 -11.93 -2.31 -19.57
N GLU A 59 -11.11 -1.90 -18.59
CA GLU A 59 -10.57 -2.77 -17.54
C GLU A 59 -11.52 -2.88 -16.33
N GLN A 60 -12.41 -1.92 -16.17
CA GLN A 60 -13.48 -1.96 -15.18
C GLN A 60 -14.58 -2.96 -15.56
N ASP A 61 -14.70 -3.34 -16.83
CA ASP A 61 -15.66 -4.36 -17.26
C ASP A 61 -15.02 -5.75 -17.29
N ALA A 62 -15.60 -6.68 -16.54
CA ALA A 62 -15.07 -8.02 -16.42
C ALA A 62 -15.24 -8.87 -17.70
N ALA A 63 -16.19 -8.52 -18.60
CA ALA A 63 -16.40 -9.22 -19.86
C ALA A 63 -15.39 -8.79 -20.93
N ALA A 64 -14.86 -7.56 -20.87
CA ALA A 64 -13.80 -7.07 -21.75
C ALA A 64 -12.39 -7.63 -21.41
N LEU A 65 -12.26 -8.29 -20.25
CA LEU A 65 -11.05 -8.95 -19.73
C LEU A 65 -11.05 -10.47 -20.01
N ASP A 66 -11.36 -10.86 -21.24
CA ASP A 66 -11.39 -12.24 -21.71
C ASP A 66 -9.98 -12.83 -21.95
N ASN A 67 -9.02 -12.02 -22.41
CA ASN A 67 -7.67 -12.49 -22.71
C ASN A 67 -6.79 -12.67 -21.44
N LYS A 68 -6.00 -13.74 -21.39
CA LYS A 68 -5.10 -14.08 -20.27
C LYS A 68 -4.11 -12.95 -19.96
N GLU A 69 -3.58 -12.31 -20.99
CA GLU A 69 -2.61 -11.22 -20.84
C GLU A 69 -3.24 -10.00 -20.17
N LYS A 70 -4.49 -9.67 -20.53
CA LYS A 70 -5.24 -8.57 -19.90
C LYS A 70 -5.48 -8.84 -18.41
N LYS A 71 -5.82 -10.09 -18.04
CA LYS A 71 -6.01 -10.49 -16.62
C LYS A 71 -4.72 -10.31 -15.81
N ILE A 72 -3.58 -10.67 -16.41
CA ILE A 72 -2.26 -10.51 -15.79
C ILE A 72 -1.95 -9.03 -15.60
N ALA A 73 -2.10 -8.21 -16.65
CA ALA A 73 -1.85 -6.78 -16.60
C ALA A 73 -2.75 -6.06 -15.56
N TYR A 74 -4.03 -6.44 -15.47
CA TYR A 74 -4.96 -5.93 -14.48
C TYR A 74 -4.49 -6.20 -13.05
N LEU A 75 -4.12 -7.45 -12.75
CA LEU A 75 -3.64 -7.83 -11.42
C LEU A 75 -2.29 -7.19 -11.09
N ASP A 76 -1.38 -7.07 -12.06
CA ASP A 76 -0.06 -6.44 -11.85
C ASP A 76 -0.23 -4.96 -11.47
N LYS A 77 -1.14 -4.23 -12.14
CA LYS A 77 -1.49 -2.84 -11.78
C LYS A 77 -2.04 -2.74 -10.36
N LEU A 78 -2.98 -3.63 -10.00
CA LEU A 78 -3.60 -3.64 -8.67
C LEU A 78 -2.56 -3.91 -7.58
N ILE A 79 -1.69 -4.90 -7.80
CA ILE A 79 -0.63 -5.26 -6.85
C ILE A 79 0.35 -4.10 -6.70
N ALA A 80 0.81 -3.50 -7.79
CA ALA A 80 1.73 -2.35 -7.75
C ALA A 80 1.13 -1.18 -6.94
N PHE A 81 -0.16 -0.90 -7.15
CA PHE A 81 -0.86 0.15 -6.40
C PHE A 81 -0.93 -0.14 -4.90
N ILE A 82 -1.27 -1.38 -4.52
CA ILE A 82 -1.36 -1.80 -3.12
C ILE A 82 0.01 -1.76 -2.43
N GLN A 83 1.08 -2.14 -3.15
CA GLN A 83 2.45 -2.03 -2.65
C GLN A 83 2.85 -0.58 -2.34
N ILE A 84 2.44 0.37 -3.18
CA ILE A 84 2.67 1.81 -2.97
C ILE A 84 1.88 2.31 -1.76
N LEU A 85 0.60 1.91 -1.63
CA LEU A 85 -0.25 2.34 -0.52
C LEU A 85 0.23 1.84 0.85
N LEU A 86 0.64 0.56 0.92
CA LEU A 86 1.09 -0.07 2.17
C LEU A 86 2.59 0.15 2.44
N GLY A 87 3.37 0.54 1.42
CA GLY A 87 4.82 0.65 1.51
C GLY A 87 5.53 -0.69 1.75
N ARG A 88 4.92 -1.81 1.33
CA ARG A 88 5.45 -3.18 1.52
C ARG A 88 5.37 -3.96 0.22
N THR A 89 6.29 -4.92 0.05
CA THR A 89 6.29 -5.83 -1.09
C THR A 89 5.31 -6.97 -0.86
N VAL A 90 4.38 -7.19 -1.80
CA VAL A 90 3.43 -8.30 -1.79
C VAL A 90 4.05 -9.49 -2.54
N ASP A 91 4.27 -10.59 -1.83
CA ASP A 91 4.81 -11.83 -2.39
C ASP A 91 3.69 -12.68 -3.02
N VAL A 92 3.17 -12.21 -4.17
CA VAL A 92 2.15 -12.93 -4.95
C VAL A 92 2.46 -12.85 -6.44
N SER A 93 2.24 -13.95 -7.16
CA SER A 93 2.44 -13.99 -8.62
C SER A 93 1.11 -13.98 -9.36
N THR A 94 0.91 -12.99 -10.23
CA THR A 94 -0.31 -12.85 -11.05
C THR A 94 -0.61 -14.07 -11.92
N LYS A 95 0.44 -14.69 -12.46
CA LYS A 95 0.33 -15.94 -13.25
C LYS A 95 -0.25 -17.09 -12.42
N LYS A 96 0.07 -17.15 -11.13
CA LYS A 96 -0.37 -18.19 -10.19
C LYS A 96 -1.81 -17.97 -9.74
N ILE A 97 -2.17 -16.71 -9.47
CA ILE A 97 -3.56 -16.32 -9.19
C ILE A 97 -4.47 -16.68 -10.37
N VAL A 98 -4.11 -16.31 -11.60
CA VAL A 98 -4.92 -16.62 -12.81
C VAL A 98 -5.04 -18.14 -13.04
N ALA A 99 -4.02 -18.91 -12.66
CA ALA A 99 -4.06 -20.37 -12.72
C ALA A 99 -4.83 -21.03 -11.55
N GLY A 100 -5.32 -20.25 -10.58
CA GLY A 100 -5.99 -20.75 -9.38
C GLY A 100 -5.06 -21.54 -8.45
N GLN A 101 -3.77 -21.18 -8.41
CA GLN A 101 -2.76 -21.74 -7.53
C GLN A 101 -2.46 -20.76 -6.38
N GLU A 102 -1.88 -21.27 -5.30
CA GLU A 102 -1.45 -20.47 -4.14
C GLU A 102 -2.59 -19.65 -3.51
N PRO A 103 -3.70 -20.30 -3.09
CA PRO A 103 -4.82 -19.60 -2.47
C PRO A 103 -4.39 -18.91 -1.16
N GLU A 104 -3.44 -19.46 -0.41
CA GLU A 104 -2.92 -18.84 0.82
C GLU A 104 -2.34 -17.45 0.57
N ARG A 105 -1.52 -17.32 -0.48
CA ARG A 105 -0.92 -16.04 -0.89
C ARG A 105 -1.95 -15.09 -1.49
N THR A 106 -2.91 -15.63 -2.24
CA THR A 106 -4.02 -14.83 -2.77
C THR A 106 -4.90 -14.27 -1.65
N ASN A 107 -5.17 -15.04 -0.59
CA ASN A 107 -5.92 -14.57 0.58
C ASN A 107 -5.12 -13.56 1.42
N ALA A 108 -3.80 -13.72 1.53
CA ALA A 108 -2.94 -12.68 2.11
C ALA A 108 -3.05 -11.36 1.32
N PHE A 109 -2.94 -11.43 0.00
CA PHE A 109 -3.14 -10.27 -0.86
C PHE A 109 -4.54 -9.65 -0.72
N LEU A 110 -5.61 -10.45 -0.67
CA LEU A 110 -6.97 -9.93 -0.48
C LEU A 110 -7.12 -9.18 0.86
N ARG A 111 -6.50 -9.66 1.94
CA ARG A 111 -6.48 -8.93 3.22
C ARG A 111 -5.73 -7.60 3.09
N ASP A 112 -4.63 -7.58 2.36
CA ASP A 112 -3.89 -6.35 2.06
C ASP A 112 -4.76 -5.36 1.25
N VAL A 113 -5.53 -5.85 0.27
CA VAL A 113 -6.51 -5.03 -0.48
C VAL A 113 -7.52 -4.41 0.47
N ALA A 114 -8.10 -5.19 1.40
CA ALA A 114 -9.08 -4.70 2.37
C ALA A 114 -8.50 -3.60 3.27
N LEU A 115 -7.27 -3.77 3.76
CA LEU A 115 -6.57 -2.74 4.54
C LEU A 115 -6.24 -1.50 3.69
N ALA A 116 -5.82 -1.71 2.44
CA ALA A 116 -5.46 -0.64 1.51
C ALA A 116 -6.65 0.26 1.16
N VAL A 117 -7.91 -0.20 1.27
CA VAL A 117 -9.10 0.64 0.98
C VAL A 117 -9.11 1.93 1.80
N GLY A 118 -8.76 1.86 3.09
CA GLY A 118 -8.69 3.04 3.95
C GLY A 118 -7.64 4.06 3.47
N TYR A 119 -6.46 3.57 3.08
CA TYR A 119 -5.39 4.39 2.52
C TYR A 119 -5.72 4.93 1.11
N ALA A 120 -6.41 4.15 0.28
CA ALA A 120 -6.81 4.55 -1.06
C ALA A 120 -7.80 5.72 -1.05
N GLN A 121 -8.73 5.75 -0.08
CA GLN A 121 -9.63 6.90 0.12
C GLN A 121 -8.86 8.16 0.48
N GLN A 122 -7.88 8.05 1.37
CA GLN A 122 -7.02 9.18 1.75
C GLN A 122 -6.20 9.66 0.56
N TYR A 123 -5.63 8.74 -0.23
CA TYR A 123 -4.87 9.05 -1.44
C TYR A 123 -5.71 9.82 -2.45
N LYS A 124 -6.97 9.42 -2.65
CA LYS A 124 -7.92 10.14 -3.50
C LYS A 124 -8.23 11.55 -2.98
N GLN A 125 -8.45 11.70 -1.68
CA GLN A 125 -8.68 13.02 -1.08
C GLN A 125 -7.47 13.94 -1.27
N GLN A 126 -6.25 13.39 -1.18
CA GLN A 126 -5.01 14.12 -1.47
C GLN A 126 -4.92 14.52 -2.94
N LEU A 127 -5.24 13.63 -3.88
CA LEU A 127 -5.30 13.92 -5.31
C LEU A 127 -6.34 15.01 -5.64
N ALA A 128 -7.51 14.96 -4.99
CA ALA A 128 -8.54 15.99 -5.15
C ALA A 128 -8.10 17.34 -4.59
N ALA A 129 -7.41 17.34 -3.44
CA ALA A 129 -6.86 18.56 -2.82
C ALA A 129 -5.67 19.15 -3.59
N GLN A 130 -4.89 18.32 -4.28
CA GLN A 130 -3.76 18.76 -5.10
C GLN A 130 -4.16 19.22 -6.51
N GLY A 131 -5.45 19.11 -6.89
CA GLY A 131 -5.96 19.65 -8.15
C GLY A 131 -5.42 18.92 -9.38
N ALA A 132 -6.06 17.81 -9.74
CA ALA A 132 -6.16 17.28 -11.10
C ALA A 132 -4.95 17.47 -12.04
N GLN A 133 -3.84 16.78 -11.79
CA GLN A 133 -2.93 16.35 -12.87
C GLN A 133 -2.39 14.95 -12.58
N LEU A 134 -2.90 13.96 -13.34
CA LEU A 134 -2.12 12.76 -13.65
C LEU A 134 -0.86 13.24 -14.41
N PRO A 135 0.36 12.77 -14.09
CA PRO A 135 1.46 12.93 -15.01
C PRO A 135 1.18 12.05 -16.23
N THR A 136 0.49 12.61 -17.22
CA THR A 136 0.57 12.11 -18.59
C THR A 136 2.00 12.33 -19.06
N ALA A 137 2.69 11.23 -19.34
CA ALA A 137 3.98 11.27 -20.01
C ALA A 137 3.76 11.76 -21.45
N ALA A 138 3.87 13.08 -21.67
CA ALA A 138 4.46 13.75 -22.84
C ALA A 138 3.87 15.15 -23.06
N ALA A 139 4.42 16.18 -22.40
CA ALA A 139 4.73 17.50 -22.97
C ALA A 139 5.23 18.48 -21.89
N ALA A 140 6.43 19.04 -22.10
CA ALA A 140 6.97 20.26 -21.49
C ALA A 140 7.15 20.31 -19.96
N ALA A 141 8.36 20.02 -19.50
CA ALA A 141 8.88 20.57 -18.25
C ALA A 141 8.93 22.10 -18.30
N PRO A 142 8.46 22.85 -17.28
CA PRO A 142 9.12 24.09 -16.92
C PRO A 142 10.38 23.72 -16.12
N PRO A 143 11.59 24.11 -16.56
CA PRO A 143 12.81 23.84 -15.80
C PRO A 143 12.82 24.66 -14.49
N PRO A 144 13.38 24.14 -13.39
CA PRO A 144 13.74 24.99 -12.26
C PRO A 144 14.78 26.04 -12.69
N PRO A 145 14.76 27.27 -12.15
CA PRO A 145 15.69 28.32 -12.53
C PRO A 145 17.15 27.90 -12.24
N PRO A 146 18.11 28.19 -13.14
CA PRO A 146 19.51 27.87 -12.90
C PRO A 146 20.10 28.76 -11.80
N PRO A 147 20.95 28.23 -10.91
CA PRO A 147 21.79 29.07 -10.06
C PRO A 147 22.84 29.82 -10.91
N PRO A 148 23.23 31.05 -10.52
CA PRO A 148 24.22 31.83 -11.26
C PRO A 148 25.62 31.19 -11.19
N PRO A 149 26.44 31.32 -12.24
CA PRO A 149 27.81 30.82 -12.25
C PRO A 149 28.76 31.75 -11.47
N PRO A 150 29.61 31.24 -10.57
CA PRO A 150 30.86 31.91 -10.23
C PRO A 150 31.96 31.54 -11.24
N ALA A 151 32.68 32.56 -11.67
CA ALA A 151 33.72 32.55 -12.70
C ALA A 151 35.03 31.85 -12.29
N ASP A 152 35.78 31.47 -13.34
CA ASP A 152 37.23 31.29 -13.47
C ASP A 152 38.05 30.54 -12.40
N ALA A 153 38.52 29.34 -12.77
CA ALA A 153 39.87 28.87 -12.41
C ALA A 153 40.40 27.78 -13.39
N PRO A 154 41.73 27.66 -13.57
CA PRO A 154 42.41 27.15 -14.78
C PRO A 154 42.50 25.61 -14.92
N PRO A 155 42.86 25.08 -16.12
CA PRO A 155 42.79 23.65 -16.43
C PRO A 155 43.91 22.80 -15.80
N PRO A 156 43.66 21.51 -15.49
CA PRO A 156 44.70 20.58 -15.03
C PRO A 156 45.58 20.04 -16.18
N PRO A 157 46.85 19.68 -15.90
CA PRO A 157 47.81 19.19 -16.90
C PRO A 157 47.59 17.71 -17.31
N PRO A 158 48.10 17.26 -18.48
CA PRO A 158 47.94 15.90 -18.96
C PRO A 158 48.98 14.92 -18.36
N PRO A 159 48.65 13.64 -18.15
CA PRO A 159 49.65 12.59 -17.97
C PRO A 159 50.10 11.94 -19.31
N PRO A 160 51.37 11.48 -19.42
CA PRO A 160 52.01 10.97 -20.65
C PRO A 160 51.65 9.51 -21.04
N PRO A 161 52.04 9.02 -22.25
CA PRO A 161 51.60 7.76 -22.85
C PRO A 161 52.59 6.58 -22.66
N SER A 162 52.32 5.45 -23.34
CA SER A 162 53.15 4.23 -23.56
C SER A 162 52.88 3.10 -22.55
N SER A 163 52.72 1.81 -22.88
CA SER A 163 52.78 0.98 -24.09
C SER A 163 52.24 -0.42 -23.72
N GLY A 164 51.73 -1.23 -24.68
CA GLY A 164 51.30 -2.64 -24.46
C GLY A 164 52.48 -3.60 -24.19
N PRO A 165 52.36 -4.96 -24.29
CA PRO A 165 51.25 -5.79 -24.80
C PRO A 165 50.85 -7.04 -23.93
N LYS A 166 49.76 -7.73 -24.31
CA LYS A 166 49.29 -9.10 -23.86
C LYS A 166 50.28 -10.21 -24.35
N PRO A 167 50.26 -11.51 -23.92
CA PRO A 167 49.11 -12.36 -23.49
C PRO A 167 49.40 -13.48 -22.43
N GLY A 168 48.36 -14.19 -21.95
CA GLY A 168 48.55 -15.52 -21.33
C GLY A 168 47.53 -16.00 -20.27
N LEU A 169 46.51 -16.73 -20.75
CA LEU A 169 45.72 -17.81 -20.13
C LEU A 169 46.02 -18.22 -18.66
N LYS A 170 45.04 -18.11 -17.74
CA LYS A 170 44.70 -19.11 -16.69
C LYS A 170 43.22 -19.05 -16.30
N ILE A 171 42.59 -20.22 -16.43
CA ILE A 171 41.39 -20.75 -15.80
C ILE A 171 41.30 -20.44 -14.29
N ASP A 172 40.08 -20.17 -13.80
CA ASP A 172 39.39 -20.87 -12.68
C ASP A 172 38.36 -19.98 -11.95
N ALA A 173 37.18 -20.58 -11.73
CA ALA A 173 36.09 -20.33 -10.78
C ALA A 173 35.74 -18.88 -10.31
N ASN A 174 34.44 -18.57 -10.45
CA ASN A 174 33.62 -17.57 -9.74
C ASN A 174 33.27 -16.27 -10.49
N THR A 175 32.13 -16.29 -11.19
CA THR A 175 31.56 -15.12 -11.88
C THR A 175 30.73 -14.27 -10.92
N ARG A 176 31.36 -13.16 -10.50
CA ARG A 176 30.92 -11.75 -10.59
C ARG A 176 29.54 -11.34 -10.06
N VAL A 177 29.55 -10.79 -8.83
CA VAL A 177 28.64 -9.73 -8.38
C VAL A 177 29.25 -8.37 -8.76
N CYS A 178 28.44 -7.46 -9.29
CA CYS A 178 28.84 -6.10 -9.70
C CYS A 178 29.48 -5.32 -8.53
N PRO A 179 30.58 -4.57 -8.76
CA PRO A 179 31.29 -3.82 -7.70
C PRO A 179 30.48 -2.64 -7.11
N GLN A 180 29.31 -2.34 -7.68
CA GLN A 180 28.46 -1.21 -7.29
C GLN A 180 27.84 -1.39 -5.89
N LYS A 181 27.38 -2.59 -5.53
CA LYS A 181 26.67 -2.83 -4.25
C LYS A 181 27.58 -2.69 -3.03
N ASP A 182 28.84 -3.12 -3.16
CA ASP A 182 29.81 -3.10 -2.07
C ASP A 182 30.26 -1.67 -1.74
N GLN A 183 30.38 -0.84 -2.78
CA GLN A 183 30.67 0.59 -2.63
C GLN A 183 29.50 1.34 -1.97
N TYR A 184 28.26 1.10 -2.39
CA TYR A 184 27.08 1.69 -1.77
C TYR A 184 26.93 1.28 -0.29
N LEU A 185 27.26 0.04 0.05
CA LEU A 185 27.20 -0.41 1.44
C LEU A 185 28.28 0.26 2.31
N LYS A 186 29.50 0.42 1.77
CA LYS A 186 30.60 1.13 2.46
C LYS A 186 30.28 2.62 2.64
N GLU A 187 29.69 3.26 1.64
CA GLU A 187 29.26 4.66 1.70
C GLU A 187 28.10 4.85 2.68
N ALA A 188 27.11 3.96 2.70
CA ALA A 188 26.00 4.00 3.66
C ALA A 188 26.47 3.80 5.11
N ILE A 189 27.40 2.87 5.35
CA ILE A 189 27.98 2.66 6.68
C ILE A 189 28.82 3.88 7.12
N ALA A 190 29.59 4.47 6.20
CA ALA A 190 30.35 5.69 6.48
C ALA A 190 29.44 6.88 6.78
N PHE A 191 28.30 6.98 6.10
CA PHE A 191 27.30 8.01 6.35
C PHE A 191 26.64 7.84 7.72
N ILE A 192 26.21 6.63 8.09
CA ILE A 192 25.62 6.34 9.41
C ILE A 192 26.62 6.67 10.53
N LYS A 193 27.89 6.30 10.37
CA LYS A 193 28.94 6.61 11.35
C LYS A 193 29.21 8.12 11.46
N LYS A 194 29.07 8.87 10.36
CA LYS A 194 29.18 10.33 10.34
C LYS A 194 27.99 11.01 11.04
N VAL A 195 26.78 10.47 10.88
CA VAL A 195 25.54 10.99 11.49
C VAL A 195 25.51 10.72 13.00
N GLN A 196 26.09 9.61 13.48
CA GLN A 196 26.22 9.33 14.92
C GLN A 196 27.07 10.37 15.67
N GLY A 197 27.92 11.13 14.98
CA GLY A 197 28.68 12.25 15.57
C GLY A 197 27.88 13.55 15.77
N LEU A 198 26.63 13.62 15.30
CA LEU A 198 25.79 14.83 15.33
C LEU A 198 24.65 14.75 16.37
N GLY A 199 24.70 13.82 17.32
CA GLY A 199 23.81 13.86 18.49
C GLY A 199 22.33 13.60 18.22
N ILE A 200 21.97 12.96 17.10
CA ILE A 200 20.61 12.48 16.85
C ILE A 200 20.56 10.99 17.23
N ALA A 201 20.16 10.74 18.49
CA ALA A 201 19.91 9.40 18.99
C ALA A 201 18.62 8.85 18.36
N LEU A 202 18.75 7.85 17.49
CA LEU A 202 17.63 7.04 17.01
C LEU A 202 17.42 5.88 18.01
N PRO A 203 16.20 5.63 18.49
CA PRO A 203 15.94 4.68 19.56
C PRO A 203 16.22 3.24 19.14
N THR A 204 17.09 2.57 19.90
CA THR A 204 17.41 1.15 19.82
C THR A 204 16.20 0.31 20.22
N ALA A 205 15.94 -0.77 19.48
CA ALA A 205 14.80 -1.66 19.62
C ALA A 205 14.93 -2.66 20.80
N GLU A 206 15.20 -2.18 22.01
CA GLU A 206 15.37 -3.05 23.17
C GLU A 206 14.85 -2.37 24.44
N GLU A 207 13.53 -2.24 24.57
CA GLU A 207 12.86 -2.14 25.89
C GLU A 207 11.36 -2.38 25.72
N ALA A 208 10.99 -3.66 25.73
CA ALA A 208 9.65 -4.10 26.05
C ALA A 208 9.60 -4.40 27.56
N GLN A 209 9.22 -3.43 28.39
CA GLN A 209 8.55 -3.67 29.68
C GLN A 209 8.01 -2.37 30.32
N GLN A 210 6.74 -2.41 30.74
CA GLN A 210 5.95 -1.43 31.51
C GLN A 210 5.35 -0.19 30.78
N GLN A 211 4.09 -0.33 30.35
CA GLN A 211 2.90 0.56 30.50
C GLN A 211 3.08 2.11 30.62
N PRO A 212 2.26 2.92 29.91
CA PRO A 212 0.88 3.16 30.39
C PRO A 212 -0.18 3.30 29.29
N ALA A 213 -0.92 2.23 29.01
CA ALA A 213 -2.18 2.28 28.25
C ALA A 213 -3.38 2.80 29.08
N ASN A 214 -3.18 3.18 30.36
CA ASN A 214 -4.26 3.55 31.27
C ASN A 214 -4.62 5.05 31.29
N ALA A 215 -3.85 5.91 30.63
CA ALA A 215 -4.14 7.35 30.59
C ALA A 215 -5.13 7.75 29.47
N ILE A 216 -5.16 6.99 28.38
CA ILE A 216 -6.02 7.31 27.23
C ILE A 216 -7.45 6.78 27.48
N SER A 217 -7.58 5.61 28.11
CA SER A 217 -8.89 5.03 28.41
C SER A 217 -9.67 5.79 29.50
N SER A 218 -8.99 6.45 30.45
CA SER A 218 -9.69 7.28 31.45
C SER A 218 -10.28 8.54 30.82
N SER A 219 -9.59 9.16 29.84
CA SER A 219 -10.07 10.38 29.18
C SER A 219 -11.31 10.13 28.31
N ILE A 220 -11.36 9.00 27.59
CA ILE A 220 -12.53 8.62 26.78
C ILE A 220 -13.72 8.27 27.68
N ARG A 221 -13.48 7.52 28.76
CA ARG A 221 -14.54 7.11 29.68
C ARG A 221 -15.11 8.29 30.48
N SER A 222 -14.30 9.30 30.78
CA SER A 222 -14.76 10.56 31.39
C SER A 222 -15.62 11.42 30.45
N MET A 223 -15.37 11.39 29.13
CA MET A 223 -16.23 12.08 28.15
C MET A 223 -17.59 11.37 27.95
N GLU A 224 -17.66 10.04 28.04
CA GLU A 224 -18.94 9.31 27.93
C GLU A 224 -19.86 9.51 29.15
N VAL A 225 -19.30 9.64 30.35
CA VAL A 225 -20.10 9.90 31.57
C VAL A 225 -20.73 11.30 31.54
N GLU A 226 -20.03 12.29 30.99
CA GLU A 226 -20.53 13.67 30.93
C GLU A 226 -21.64 13.86 29.88
N LEU A 227 -21.60 13.10 28.78
CA LEU A 227 -22.70 13.07 27.80
C LEU A 227 -23.93 12.30 28.33
N LYS A 228 -23.74 11.28 29.16
CA LYS A 228 -24.84 10.49 29.73
C LYS A 228 -25.63 11.21 30.83
N SER A 229 -25.04 12.21 31.48
CA SER A 229 -25.71 13.01 32.51
C SER A 229 -26.49 14.22 31.99
N LYS A 230 -26.51 14.46 30.66
CA LYS A 230 -27.13 15.66 30.07
C LYS A 230 -28.45 15.42 29.34
N GLU A 231 -29.06 14.24 29.49
CA GLU A 231 -30.40 13.94 28.95
C GLU A 231 -31.47 13.78 30.04
N LEU A 232 -32.53 14.60 29.89
CA LEU A 232 -33.83 14.70 30.56
C LEU A 232 -33.95 15.39 31.94
N PRO A 233 -34.79 16.43 31.99
CA PRO A 233 -35.94 16.48 32.87
C PRO A 233 -37.20 15.99 32.16
N THR A 234 -37.86 15.08 32.87
CA THR A 234 -39.17 14.48 32.69
C THR A 234 -40.26 15.51 32.37
N THR A 235 -41.06 15.26 31.32
CA THR A 235 -42.41 15.83 31.21
C THR A 235 -43.39 14.71 30.91
N GLU A 236 -44.42 14.69 31.74
CA GLU A 236 -45.40 13.66 32.01
C GLU A 236 -46.39 13.43 30.85
N PRO A 237 -46.99 12.23 30.71
CA PRO A 237 -48.04 12.01 29.73
C PRO A 237 -49.35 12.69 30.17
N GLY A 238 -49.56 13.91 29.65
CA GLY A 238 -50.81 14.66 29.75
C GLY A 238 -51.96 13.95 29.04
N LYS A 239 -52.90 13.47 29.86
CA LYS A 239 -54.27 13.09 29.54
C LYS A 239 -54.96 14.17 28.70
N LEU A 240 -55.31 13.88 27.45
CA LEU A 240 -56.27 14.66 26.68
C LEU A 240 -57.28 13.74 25.99
N THR A 241 -58.46 13.78 26.57
CA THR A 241 -59.78 13.45 26.05
C THR A 241 -59.94 13.84 24.58
N ALA A 242 -60.31 12.88 23.73
CA ALA A 242 -60.88 13.15 22.41
C ALA A 242 -62.42 13.22 22.54
N PRO A 243 -63.07 14.28 22.00
CA PRO A 243 -64.52 14.36 21.95
C PRO A 243 -65.10 13.53 20.79
N SER A 244 -66.24 12.92 21.09
CA SER A 244 -67.21 12.29 20.21
C SER A 244 -67.42 13.07 18.90
N LEU A 245 -67.43 12.36 17.76
CA LEU A 245 -68.22 12.71 16.57
C LEU A 245 -68.39 11.48 15.67
N GLU A 246 -69.66 11.30 15.29
CA GLU A 246 -70.30 10.28 14.43
C GLU A 246 -70.58 8.88 15.00
#